data_AF-A0A937W7M1-F1
#
_entry.id   AF-A0A937W7M1-F1
#
_cell.length_a   1.000
_cell.length_b   1.000
_cell.length_c   1.000
_cell.angle_alpha   90.00
_cell.angle_beta   90.00
_cell.angle_gamma   90.00
#
_symmetry.space_group_name_H-M   'P 1'
#
loop_
_entity.id
_entity.type
_entity.pdbx_description
1 polymer ?
#
loop_
_entity_poly.entity_id
_entity_poly.type
_entity_poly.pdbx_seq_one_letter_code
_entity_poly.pdbx_strand_id
1 'polypeptide(L)'
;MSVNQRIVIVDPQSHTPCLPGQVGEIWVAGPSIAQGYWGCAEATAQTFQARLAGDAEHTFLRTGDLGFLRQGELFVTGRLKDVIIIRGCNHYPQDIEATVAQSHPAFQGSGGTAFTVDIAGEERLVIVQEVARTLKLPHPQRPLTPAGQDGGSRTADDLTLIMGNVRQAVAAEHGLQVHAICLLPAGHLPRTSSGKPQRYACRDGFRQNRLDVLATWSALPDTAPQVHTMPRQPVRRVTVPAHEHREAQEERYAA
;
A
#
# COMPACT_ATOMS: atom_id res chain seq x y z
N MET A 1 -17.57 -30.60 -11.08
CA MET A 1 -18.11 -29.36 -11.68
C MET A 1 -16.95 -28.64 -12.34
N SER A 2 -16.90 -28.62 -13.67
CA SER A 2 -15.90 -27.84 -14.41
C SER A 2 -16.25 -26.37 -14.22
N VAL A 3 -15.44 -25.64 -13.46
CA VAL A 3 -15.55 -24.18 -13.40
C VAL A 3 -15.20 -23.67 -14.80
N ASN A 4 -16.15 -23.10 -15.53
CA ASN A 4 -15.94 -22.58 -16.88
C ASN A 4 -15.18 -21.24 -16.84
N GLN A 5 -13.99 -21.25 -16.23
CA GLN A 5 -13.18 -20.08 -15.99
C GLN A 5 -11.78 -20.31 -16.54
N ARG A 6 -11.37 -19.42 -17.43
CA ARG A 6 -10.07 -19.45 -18.10
C ARG A 6 -9.19 -18.38 -17.48
N ILE A 7 -7.98 -18.77 -17.08
CA ILE A 7 -6.95 -17.88 -16.55
C ILE A 7 -5.77 -17.89 -17.52
N VAL A 8 -5.28 -16.71 -17.87
CA VAL A 8 -4.10 -16.54 -18.73
C VAL A 8 -3.17 -15.53 -18.06
N ILE A 9 -1.88 -15.80 -18.09
CA ILE A 9 -0.85 -14.85 -17.65
C ILE A 9 -0.39 -14.09 -18.88
N VAL A 10 -0.47 -12.76 -18.85
CA VAL A 10 -0.35 -11.91 -20.04
C VAL A 10 0.68 -10.82 -19.79
N ASP A 11 1.52 -10.54 -20.77
CA ASP A 11 2.37 -9.35 -20.74
C ASP A 11 1.47 -8.10 -20.84
N PRO A 12 1.47 -7.20 -19.84
CA PRO A 12 0.53 -6.09 -19.77
C PRO A 12 0.77 -5.01 -20.84
N GLN A 13 1.89 -5.04 -21.56
CA GLN A 13 2.24 -4.09 -22.62
C GLN A 13 1.93 -4.66 -24.01
N SER A 14 2.41 -5.86 -24.32
CA SER A 14 2.21 -6.48 -25.64
C SER A 14 0.86 -7.20 -25.76
N HIS A 15 0.19 -7.48 -24.63
CA HIS A 15 -1.02 -8.30 -24.54
C HIS A 15 -0.84 -9.72 -25.09
N THR A 16 0.40 -10.23 -25.12
CA THR A 16 0.70 -11.61 -25.50
C THR A 16 0.75 -12.52 -24.26
N PRO A 17 0.34 -13.79 -24.35
CA PRO A 17 0.52 -14.74 -23.26
C PRO A 17 2.00 -14.88 -22.86
N CYS A 18 2.25 -14.91 -21.55
CA CYS A 18 3.58 -15.15 -20.99
C CYS A 18 3.97 -16.62 -21.11
N LEU A 19 5.28 -16.88 -21.10
CA LEU A 19 5.80 -18.24 -21.01
C LEU A 19 5.50 -18.87 -19.63
N PRO A 20 5.47 -20.22 -19.51
CA PRO A 20 5.30 -20.88 -18.22
C PRO A 20 6.32 -20.40 -17.17
N GLY A 21 5.84 -20.07 -15.97
CA GLY A 21 6.66 -19.54 -14.88
C GLY A 21 7.06 -18.07 -14.99
N GLN A 22 6.78 -17.39 -16.11
CA GLN A 22 7.02 -15.96 -16.26
C GLN A 22 5.89 -15.17 -15.57
N VAL A 23 6.25 -14.12 -14.85
CA VAL A 23 5.29 -13.20 -14.22
C VAL A 23 4.68 -12.31 -15.31
N GLY A 24 3.36 -12.20 -15.27
CA GLY A 24 2.57 -11.26 -16.08
C GLY A 24 1.30 -10.85 -15.34
N GLU A 25 0.47 -10.03 -15.98
CA GLU A 25 -0.85 -9.69 -15.48
C GLU A 25 -1.78 -10.90 -15.59
N ILE A 26 -2.56 -11.15 -14.53
CA ILE A 26 -3.53 -12.24 -14.49
C ILE A 26 -4.79 -11.77 -15.21
N TRP A 27 -5.13 -12.44 -16.31
CA TRP A 27 -6.33 -12.17 -17.09
C TRP A 27 -7.31 -13.32 -16.95
N VAL A 28 -8.60 -13.01 -16.79
CA VAL A 28 -9.62 -14.00 -16.45
C VAL A 28 -10.83 -13.86 -17.35
N ALA A 29 -11.33 -14.97 -17.90
CA ALA A 29 -12.57 -15.03 -18.65
C ALA A 29 -13.49 -16.11 -18.06
N GLY A 30 -14.81 -15.85 -18.06
CA GLY A 30 -15.81 -16.80 -17.56
C GLY A 30 -17.14 -16.14 -17.23
N PRO A 31 -18.17 -16.94 -16.89
CA PRO A 31 -19.53 -16.44 -16.66
C PRO A 31 -19.66 -15.57 -15.39
N SER A 32 -18.68 -15.62 -14.48
CA SER A 32 -18.67 -14.83 -13.24
C SER A 32 -18.06 -13.44 -13.39
N ILE A 33 -17.58 -13.07 -14.58
CA ILE A 33 -17.03 -11.74 -14.83
C ILE A 33 -18.17 -10.71 -14.91
N ALA A 34 -18.04 -9.61 -14.18
CA ALA A 34 -19.03 -8.53 -14.18
C ALA A 34 -19.10 -7.82 -15.55
N GLN A 35 -20.22 -7.14 -15.81
CA GLN A 35 -20.45 -6.44 -17.08
C GLN A 35 -19.54 -5.20 -17.26
N GLY A 36 -19.07 -4.61 -16.16
CA GLY A 36 -18.28 -3.40 -16.20
C GLY A 36 -18.39 -2.54 -14.96
N TYR A 37 -17.82 -1.34 -15.06
CA TYR A 37 -17.97 -0.27 -14.08
C TYR A 37 -19.22 0.55 -14.38
N TRP A 38 -19.98 0.90 -13.34
CA TRP A 38 -21.19 1.72 -13.46
C TRP A 38 -20.87 3.10 -14.07
N GLY A 39 -21.54 3.45 -15.17
CA GLY A 39 -21.41 4.76 -15.83
C GLY A 39 -20.05 5.05 -16.46
N CYS A 40 -19.12 4.09 -16.52
CA CYS A 40 -17.74 4.29 -16.98
C CYS A 40 -17.43 3.37 -18.17
N ALA A 41 -17.98 3.69 -19.34
CA ALA A 41 -17.87 2.86 -20.55
C ALA A 41 -16.42 2.64 -20.99
N GLU A 42 -15.58 3.68 -20.96
CA GLU A 42 -14.18 3.59 -21.38
C GLU A 42 -13.37 2.65 -20.46
N ALA A 43 -13.43 2.87 -19.13
CA ALA A 43 -12.77 2.00 -18.16
C ALA A 43 -13.32 0.57 -18.20
N THR A 44 -14.61 0.40 -18.53
CA THR A 44 -15.22 -0.91 -18.73
C THR A 44 -14.59 -1.64 -19.92
N ALA A 45 -14.47 -0.97 -21.07
CA ALA A 45 -13.85 -1.57 -22.25
C ALA A 45 -12.38 -1.94 -21.98
N GLN A 46 -11.62 -1.07 -21.33
CA GLN A 46 -10.21 -1.30 -21.01
C GLN A 46 -10.00 -2.46 -20.02
N THR A 47 -10.87 -2.61 -19.02
CA THR A 47 -10.69 -3.60 -17.94
C THR A 47 -11.42 -4.91 -18.19
N PHE A 48 -12.66 -4.89 -18.68
CA PHE A 48 -13.53 -6.08 -18.78
C PHE A 48 -13.63 -6.65 -20.20
N GLN A 49 -13.15 -5.91 -21.20
CA GLN A 49 -13.23 -6.31 -22.62
C GLN A 49 -11.82 -6.40 -23.25
N ALA A 50 -10.81 -6.68 -22.43
CA ALA A 50 -9.44 -6.80 -22.92
C ALA A 50 -9.27 -8.04 -23.81
N ARG A 51 -8.42 -7.94 -24.81
CA ARG A 51 -8.19 -9.00 -25.82
C ARG A 51 -6.71 -9.32 -25.92
N LEU A 52 -6.41 -10.60 -26.06
CA LEU A 52 -5.04 -11.04 -26.34
C LEU A 52 -4.65 -10.60 -27.75
N ALA A 53 -3.37 -10.31 -27.96
CA ALA A 53 -2.86 -10.05 -29.29
C ALA A 53 -3.16 -11.25 -30.22
N GLY A 54 -3.91 -10.99 -31.29
CA GLY A 54 -4.33 -12.01 -32.26
C GLY A 54 -5.61 -12.79 -31.90
N ASP A 55 -6.27 -12.51 -30.78
CA ASP A 55 -7.56 -13.14 -30.40
C ASP A 55 -8.68 -12.09 -30.40
N ALA A 56 -9.41 -12.00 -31.52
CA ALA A 56 -10.54 -11.09 -31.67
C ALA A 56 -11.86 -11.66 -31.13
N GLU A 57 -11.90 -12.93 -30.75
CA GLU A 57 -13.14 -13.61 -30.36
C GLU A 57 -13.36 -13.49 -28.86
N HIS A 58 -12.31 -13.69 -28.05
CA HIS A 58 -12.45 -13.75 -26.59
C HIS A 58 -12.10 -12.43 -25.91
N THR A 59 -12.85 -12.12 -24.85
CA THR A 59 -12.57 -10.99 -23.95
C THR A 59 -12.22 -11.48 -22.55
N PHE A 60 -11.38 -10.71 -21.88
CA PHE A 60 -10.86 -11.01 -20.55
C PHE A 60 -11.03 -9.80 -19.62
N LEU A 61 -11.21 -10.10 -18.34
CA LEU A 61 -11.00 -9.19 -17.24
C LEU A 61 -9.49 -9.07 -16.96
N ARG A 62 -8.98 -7.83 -17.00
CA ARG A 62 -7.68 -7.45 -16.45
C ARG A 62 -7.82 -7.25 -14.94
N THR A 63 -7.26 -8.14 -14.14
CA THR A 63 -7.38 -8.03 -12.68
C THR A 63 -6.53 -6.91 -12.09
N GLY A 64 -5.48 -6.50 -12.82
CA GLY A 64 -4.41 -5.65 -12.30
C GLY A 64 -3.50 -6.34 -11.28
N ASP A 65 -3.70 -7.64 -11.03
CA ASP A 65 -2.83 -8.47 -10.21
C ASP A 65 -1.77 -9.14 -11.10
N LEU A 66 -0.54 -9.22 -10.59
CA LEU A 66 0.57 -9.92 -11.21
C LEU A 66 0.67 -11.33 -10.66
N GLY A 67 1.06 -12.28 -11.50
CA GLY A 67 1.28 -13.65 -11.08
C GLY A 67 1.83 -14.54 -12.18
N PHE A 68 1.99 -15.82 -11.86
CA PHE A 68 2.41 -16.85 -12.79
C PHE A 68 1.70 -18.17 -12.47
N LEU A 69 1.69 -19.09 -13.46
CA LEU A 69 1.21 -20.45 -13.28
C LEU A 69 2.40 -21.40 -13.09
N ARG A 70 2.30 -22.29 -12.09
CA ARG A 70 3.27 -23.36 -11.87
C ARG A 70 2.54 -24.60 -11.39
N GLN A 71 2.78 -25.73 -12.07
CA GLN A 71 2.17 -27.03 -11.73
C GLN A 71 0.62 -26.99 -11.65
N GLY A 72 -0.01 -26.14 -12.48
CA GLY A 72 -1.47 -25.98 -12.51
C GLY A 72 -2.03 -25.03 -11.46
N GLU A 73 -1.19 -24.45 -10.61
CA GLU A 73 -1.59 -23.52 -9.56
C GLU A 73 -1.19 -22.08 -9.92
N LEU A 74 -2.03 -21.13 -9.51
CA LEU A 74 -1.82 -19.70 -9.70
C LEU A 74 -1.12 -19.10 -8.47
N PHE A 75 0.02 -18.46 -8.69
CA PHE A 75 0.76 -17.71 -7.67
C PHE A 75 0.62 -16.22 -7.96
N VAL A 76 0.02 -15.47 -7.02
CA VAL A 76 -0.11 -14.01 -7.11
C VAL A 76 1.11 -13.35 -6.48
N THR A 77 1.81 -12.51 -7.24
CA THR A 77 3.06 -11.87 -6.83
C THR A 77 2.91 -10.40 -6.47
N GLY A 78 1.80 -9.74 -6.80
CA GLY A 78 1.59 -8.34 -6.42
C GLY A 78 0.55 -7.64 -7.27
N ARG A 79 0.50 -6.30 -7.18
CA ARG A 79 -0.37 -5.44 -7.97
C ARG A 79 0.46 -4.73 -9.03
N LEU A 80 0.01 -4.75 -10.28
CA LEU A 80 0.71 -4.12 -11.41
C LEU A 80 1.00 -2.64 -11.14
N LYS A 81 0.02 -1.91 -10.59
CA LYS A 81 0.15 -0.47 -10.29
C LYS A 81 1.02 -0.14 -9.07
N ASP A 82 1.38 -1.16 -8.28
CA ASP A 82 2.16 -0.98 -7.05
C ASP A 82 3.64 -1.34 -7.24
N VAL A 83 4.03 -2.00 -8.33
CA VAL A 83 5.43 -2.35 -8.58
C VAL A 83 6.29 -1.09 -8.57
N ILE A 84 7.34 -1.10 -7.73
CA ILE A 84 8.31 -0.03 -7.65
C ILE A 84 9.37 -0.27 -8.73
N ILE A 85 9.59 0.71 -9.58
CA ILE A 85 10.61 0.63 -10.64
C ILE A 85 11.69 1.66 -10.34
N ILE A 86 12.88 1.18 -9.97
CA ILE A 86 14.03 2.04 -9.67
C ILE A 86 15.20 1.52 -10.51
N ARG A 87 15.81 2.41 -11.30
CA ARG A 87 16.97 2.10 -12.16
C ARG A 87 16.71 0.91 -13.11
N GLY A 88 15.48 0.79 -13.61
CA GLY A 88 15.07 -0.29 -14.53
C GLY A 88 14.79 -1.64 -13.87
N CYS A 89 14.90 -1.75 -12.54
CA CYS A 89 14.61 -2.97 -11.79
C CYS A 89 13.22 -2.88 -11.14
N ASN A 90 12.47 -3.98 -11.23
CA ASN A 90 11.19 -4.15 -10.55
C ASN A 90 11.42 -4.61 -9.11
N HIS A 91 10.84 -3.89 -8.16
CA HIS A 91 10.83 -4.23 -6.74
C HIS A 91 9.38 -4.31 -6.27
N TYR A 92 9.04 -5.41 -5.61
CA TYR A 92 7.72 -5.57 -5.05
C TYR A 92 7.65 -4.89 -3.68
N PRO A 93 6.69 -3.95 -3.47
CA PRO A 93 6.63 -3.22 -2.21
C PRO A 93 6.51 -4.11 -0.99
N GLN A 94 5.76 -5.22 -1.07
CA GLN A 94 5.57 -6.11 0.06
C GLN A 94 6.86 -6.79 0.52
N ASP A 95 7.83 -6.99 -0.36
CA ASP A 95 9.13 -7.59 0.00
C ASP A 95 9.95 -6.57 0.79
N ILE A 96 9.96 -5.30 0.34
CA ILE A 96 10.57 -4.19 1.07
C ILE A 96 9.87 -4.01 2.42
N GLU A 97 8.54 -3.99 2.46
CA GLU A 97 7.73 -3.84 3.66
C GLU A 97 8.00 -4.98 4.67
N ALA A 98 8.16 -6.22 4.20
CA ALA A 98 8.52 -7.35 5.04
C ALA A 98 9.92 -7.19 5.65
N THR A 99 10.91 -6.74 4.86
CA THR A 99 12.25 -6.43 5.36
C THR A 99 12.21 -5.30 6.41
N VAL A 100 11.45 -4.24 6.14
CA VAL A 100 11.28 -3.12 7.09
C VAL A 100 10.67 -3.62 8.39
N ALA A 101 9.59 -4.39 8.33
CA ALA A 101 8.92 -4.93 9.52
C ALA A 101 9.85 -5.82 10.39
N GLN A 102 10.81 -6.51 9.77
CA GLN A 102 11.78 -7.36 10.46
C GLN A 102 13.02 -6.61 10.94
N SER A 103 13.26 -5.38 10.46
CA SER A 103 14.48 -4.62 10.76
C SER A 103 14.59 -4.13 12.21
N HIS A 104 13.49 -4.08 12.95
CA HIS A 104 13.50 -3.63 14.34
C HIS A 104 12.29 -4.17 15.16
N PRO A 105 12.46 -4.54 16.45
CA PRO A 105 11.34 -4.96 17.31
C PRO A 105 10.20 -3.94 17.45
N ALA A 106 10.50 -2.66 17.26
CA ALA A 106 9.50 -1.58 17.28
C ALA A 106 8.46 -1.67 16.15
N PHE A 107 8.62 -2.56 15.17
CA PHE A 107 7.65 -2.72 14.08
C PHE A 107 6.80 -4.00 14.20
N GLN A 108 7.01 -4.79 15.26
CA GLN A 108 6.26 -6.03 15.44
C GLN A 108 4.75 -5.78 15.44
N GLY A 109 4.03 -6.48 14.55
CA GLY A 109 2.58 -6.37 14.39
C GLY A 109 2.10 -5.01 13.84
N SER A 110 3.00 -4.15 13.37
CA SER A 110 2.69 -2.81 12.86
C SER A 110 2.67 -2.80 11.33
N GLY A 111 1.81 -1.99 10.72
CA GLY A 111 1.77 -1.87 9.27
C GLY A 111 2.78 -0.86 8.74
N GLY A 112 3.24 -1.10 7.52
CA GLY A 112 4.01 -0.13 6.76
C GLY A 112 3.64 -0.16 5.30
N THR A 113 4.16 0.80 4.56
CA THR A 113 4.12 0.79 3.11
C THR A 113 5.38 1.38 2.50
N ALA A 114 5.81 0.79 1.39
CA ALA A 114 6.86 1.30 0.53
C ALA A 114 6.25 1.81 -0.78
N PHE A 115 6.72 2.95 -1.26
CA PHE A 115 6.34 3.53 -2.55
C PHE A 115 7.44 4.46 -3.05
N THR A 116 7.29 4.96 -4.26
CA THR A 116 8.20 5.99 -4.80
C THR A 116 7.53 7.35 -4.94
N VAL A 117 8.38 8.37 -4.93
CA VAL A 117 8.04 9.73 -5.34
C VAL A 117 9.05 10.21 -6.37
N ASP A 118 8.58 10.97 -7.35
CA ASP A 118 9.45 11.66 -8.31
C ASP A 118 10.08 12.86 -7.60
N ILE A 119 11.41 12.88 -7.55
CA ILE A 119 12.22 14.01 -7.10
C ILE A 119 13.21 14.33 -8.22
N ALA A 120 13.00 15.47 -8.87
CA ALA A 120 13.83 15.95 -9.98
C ALA A 120 13.92 14.96 -11.16
N GLY A 121 12.82 14.27 -11.47
CA GLY A 121 12.75 13.30 -12.58
C GLY A 121 13.24 11.90 -12.22
N GLU A 122 13.59 11.65 -10.96
CA GLU A 122 14.03 10.34 -10.47
C GLU A 122 13.02 9.76 -9.49
N GLU A 123 12.62 8.51 -9.69
CA GLU A 123 11.81 7.75 -8.73
C GLU A 123 12.65 7.40 -7.50
N ARG A 124 12.22 7.88 -6.33
CA ARG A 124 12.93 7.72 -5.05
C ARG A 124 12.09 7.00 -4.03
N LEU A 125 12.68 6.00 -3.38
CA LEU A 125 12.01 5.13 -2.41
C LEU A 125 11.67 5.87 -1.11
N VAL A 126 10.40 5.80 -0.71
CA VAL A 126 9.87 6.30 0.56
C VAL A 126 9.29 5.14 1.35
N ILE A 127 9.60 5.12 2.65
CA ILE A 127 9.05 4.17 3.61
C ILE A 127 8.17 4.91 4.61
N VAL A 128 6.95 4.43 4.79
CA VAL A 128 6.05 4.88 5.86
C VAL A 128 5.77 3.68 6.76
N GLN A 129 6.06 3.78 8.05
CA GLN A 129 6.00 2.64 8.96
C GLN A 129 5.39 3.04 10.29
N GLU A 130 4.35 2.33 10.73
CA GLU A 130 3.83 2.45 12.09
C GLU A 130 4.82 1.83 13.07
N VAL A 131 4.96 2.47 14.25
CA VAL A 131 5.65 1.87 15.40
C VAL A 131 4.65 1.21 16.34
N ALA A 132 5.04 0.09 16.94
CA ALA A 132 4.21 -0.68 17.85
C ALA A 132 3.83 0.15 19.08
N ARG A 133 2.62 -0.06 19.59
CA ARG A 133 2.09 0.64 20.79
C ARG A 133 2.92 0.40 22.05
N THR A 134 3.67 -0.69 22.09
CA THR A 134 4.55 -1.07 23.21
C THR A 134 5.81 -0.20 23.26
N LEU A 135 6.16 0.48 22.18
CA LEU A 135 7.24 1.47 22.18
C LEU A 135 6.80 2.65 23.06
N LYS A 136 7.52 2.87 24.17
CA LYS A 136 7.26 3.98 25.09
C LYS A 136 7.70 5.29 24.44
N LEU A 137 6.80 5.91 23.69
CA LEU A 137 6.99 7.23 23.10
C LEU A 137 6.80 8.33 24.17
N PRO A 138 7.52 9.47 24.06
CA PRO A 138 7.28 10.60 24.94
C PRO A 138 5.87 11.18 24.70
N HIS A 139 5.25 11.69 25.77
CA HIS A 139 3.94 12.32 25.69
C HIS A 139 4.09 13.75 25.12
N PRO A 140 3.35 14.15 24.07
CA PRO A 140 3.53 15.45 23.40
C PRO A 140 3.19 16.68 24.25
N GLN A 141 2.66 16.49 25.46
CA GLN A 141 2.32 17.56 26.41
C GLN A 141 3.15 17.52 27.72
N ARG A 142 4.19 16.67 27.80
CA ARG A 142 5.10 16.72 28.95
C ARG A 142 6.15 17.80 28.68
N PRO A 143 6.27 18.85 29.50
CA PRO A 143 7.33 19.85 29.33
C PRO A 143 8.67 19.12 29.31
N LEU A 144 9.54 19.50 28.38
CA LEU A 144 10.96 19.14 28.44
C LEU A 144 11.48 19.69 29.77
N THR A 145 11.72 18.80 30.75
CA THR A 145 12.43 19.21 31.96
C THR A 145 13.85 19.65 31.57
N PRO A 146 14.44 20.64 32.27
CA PRO A 146 15.78 21.10 31.97
C PRO A 146 16.76 19.93 32.01
N ALA A 147 17.73 19.97 31.10
CA ALA A 147 18.64 18.89 30.77
C ALA A 147 19.19 18.13 31.99
N GLY A 148 19.09 16.80 31.92
CA GLY A 148 19.82 15.89 32.79
C GLY A 148 19.07 15.43 34.03
N GLN A 149 18.06 14.56 33.85
CA GLN A 149 17.86 13.39 34.73
C GLN A 149 16.78 12.40 34.25
N ASP A 150 15.86 12.78 33.34
CA ASP A 150 14.79 11.86 32.89
C ASP A 150 14.66 11.78 31.35
N GLY A 151 15.22 10.73 30.74
CA GLY A 151 14.73 10.03 29.53
C GLY A 151 14.47 10.75 28.20
N GLY A 152 14.47 12.09 28.12
CA GLY A 152 13.99 12.84 26.95
C GLY A 152 14.89 12.74 25.70
N SER A 153 16.22 12.70 25.89
CA SER A 153 17.17 12.54 24.77
C SER A 153 17.10 11.15 24.12
N ARG A 154 16.86 10.11 24.94
CA ARG A 154 16.92 8.72 24.49
C ARG A 154 15.90 8.42 23.39
N THR A 155 14.72 9.04 23.44
CA THR A 155 13.63 8.72 22.49
C THR A 155 13.86 9.25 21.07
N ALA A 156 14.48 10.42 20.91
CA ALA A 156 14.85 10.94 19.60
C ALA A 156 16.04 10.17 19.01
N ASP A 157 17.01 9.83 19.86
CA ASP A 157 18.14 8.96 19.51
C ASP A 157 17.66 7.55 19.10
N ASP A 158 16.67 7.00 19.81
CA ASP A 158 16.06 5.70 19.51
C ASP A 158 15.33 5.70 18.15
N LEU A 159 14.51 6.72 17.87
CA LEU A 159 13.82 6.83 16.57
C LEU A 159 14.82 7.02 15.42
N THR A 160 15.91 7.77 15.66
CA THR A 160 17.01 7.93 14.69
C THR A 160 17.72 6.60 14.43
N LEU A 161 18.02 5.83 15.47
CA LEU A 161 18.60 4.49 15.38
C LEU A 161 17.68 3.54 14.60
N ILE A 162 16.38 3.54 14.92
CA ILE A 162 15.36 2.73 14.23
C ILE A 162 15.35 3.04 12.73
N MET A 163 15.32 4.32 12.34
CA MET A 163 15.38 4.72 10.94
C MET A 163 16.74 4.38 10.30
N GLY A 164 17.83 4.37 11.07
CA GLY A 164 19.12 3.82 10.65
C GLY A 164 19.04 2.35 10.25
N ASN A 165 18.45 1.51 11.10
CA ASN A 165 18.27 0.08 10.84
C ASN A 165 17.41 -0.19 9.61
N VAL A 166 16.34 0.59 9.42
CA VAL A 166 15.50 0.51 8.21
C VAL A 166 16.33 0.72 6.95
N ARG A 167 17.14 1.79 6.90
CA ARG A 167 17.99 2.09 5.74
C ARG A 167 19.01 0.99 5.49
N GLN A 168 19.66 0.51 6.54
CA GLN A 168 20.66 -0.56 6.44
C GLN A 168 20.03 -1.86 5.92
N ALA A 169 18.88 -2.27 6.46
CA ALA A 169 18.20 -3.49 6.06
C ALA A 169 17.71 -3.43 4.60
N VAL A 170 17.11 -2.30 4.19
CA VAL A 170 16.65 -2.13 2.80
C VAL A 170 17.83 -2.12 1.82
N ALA A 171 18.93 -1.44 2.18
CA ALA A 171 20.12 -1.44 1.34
C ALA A 171 20.77 -2.83 1.21
N ALA A 172 20.85 -3.57 2.32
CA ALA A 172 21.47 -4.90 2.34
C ALA A 172 20.67 -5.94 1.56
N GLU A 173 19.34 -5.96 1.71
CA GLU A 173 18.48 -6.99 1.10
C GLU A 173 18.09 -6.64 -0.34
N HIS A 174 17.80 -5.37 -0.62
CA HIS A 174 17.22 -4.94 -1.90
C HIS A 174 18.18 -4.15 -2.79
N GLY A 175 19.36 -3.77 -2.28
CA GLY A 175 20.29 -2.88 -3.01
C GLY A 175 19.73 -1.48 -3.23
N LEU A 176 18.69 -1.08 -2.48
CA LEU A 176 17.98 0.18 -2.65
C LEU A 176 18.40 1.22 -1.60
N GLN A 177 18.51 2.47 -2.04
CA GLN A 177 18.66 3.60 -1.13
C GLN A 177 17.29 4.15 -0.78
N VAL A 178 16.99 4.24 0.51
CA VAL A 178 15.79 4.92 0.99
C VAL A 178 16.03 6.42 0.94
N HIS A 179 15.11 7.16 0.32
CA HIS A 179 15.16 8.61 0.24
C HIS A 179 14.51 9.28 1.44
N ALA A 180 13.37 8.76 1.92
CA ALA A 180 12.70 9.27 3.11
C ALA A 180 12.04 8.15 3.93
N ILE A 181 11.99 8.34 5.25
CA ILE A 181 11.30 7.48 6.21
C ILE A 181 10.35 8.33 7.03
N CYS A 182 9.12 7.86 7.21
CA CYS A 182 8.14 8.44 8.12
C CYS A 182 7.71 7.38 9.12
N LEU A 183 7.95 7.63 10.40
CA LEU A 183 7.44 6.80 11.48
C LEU A 183 6.10 7.35 11.95
N LEU A 184 5.06 6.52 11.97
CA LEU A 184 3.70 6.89 12.38
C LEU A 184 3.34 6.26 13.74
N PRO A 185 2.42 6.86 14.51
CA PRO A 185 1.78 6.15 15.62
C PRO A 185 0.98 4.95 15.12
N ALA A 186 0.84 3.91 15.95
CA ALA A 186 0.03 2.74 15.62
C ALA A 186 -1.44 3.11 15.36
N GLY A 187 -1.97 2.73 14.19
CA GLY A 187 -3.34 2.98 13.75
C GLY A 187 -3.49 4.22 12.88
N HIS A 188 -2.40 4.90 12.53
CA HIS A 188 -2.40 6.14 11.73
C HIS A 188 -2.06 5.90 10.26
N LEU A 189 -1.65 4.68 9.87
CA LEU A 189 -1.47 4.33 8.47
C LEU A 189 -2.83 4.30 7.75
N PRO A 190 -3.01 5.03 6.64
CA PRO A 190 -4.19 4.91 5.78
C PRO A 190 -4.46 3.46 5.37
N ARG A 191 -5.69 2.98 5.57
CA ARG A 191 -6.10 1.60 5.30
C ARG A 191 -7.44 1.53 4.59
N THR A 192 -7.65 0.47 3.84
CA THR A 192 -8.96 0.12 3.27
C THR A 192 -9.92 -0.29 4.38
N SER A 193 -11.21 -0.39 4.06
CA SER A 193 -12.22 -0.97 4.98
C SER A 193 -11.90 -2.40 5.43
N SER A 194 -11.10 -3.14 4.64
CA SER A 194 -10.58 -4.47 4.95
C SER A 194 -9.25 -4.46 5.72
N GLY A 195 -8.76 -3.29 6.13
CA GLY A 195 -7.55 -3.13 6.94
C GLY A 195 -6.23 -3.21 6.16
N LYS A 196 -6.25 -3.33 4.83
CA LYS A 196 -5.04 -3.36 4.00
C LYS A 196 -4.45 -1.95 3.87
N PRO A 197 -3.12 -1.76 3.91
CA PRO A 197 -2.51 -0.47 3.65
C PRO A 197 -2.98 0.14 2.32
N GLN A 198 -3.37 1.41 2.34
CA GLN A 198 -3.68 2.19 1.14
C GLN A 198 -2.43 2.96 0.71
N ARG A 199 -1.56 2.29 -0.05
CA ARG A 199 -0.27 2.83 -0.53
C ARG A 199 -0.42 4.17 -1.26
N TYR A 200 -1.42 4.29 -2.14
CA TYR A 200 -1.72 5.54 -2.84
C TYR A 200 -2.07 6.69 -1.89
N ALA A 201 -2.94 6.45 -0.90
CA ALA A 201 -3.30 7.45 0.09
C ALA A 201 -2.10 7.83 0.99
N CYS A 202 -1.22 6.87 1.31
CA CYS A 202 0.02 7.15 2.03
C CYS A 202 0.97 8.02 1.21
N ARG A 203 1.14 7.72 -0.08
CA ARG A 203 1.97 8.52 -1.00
C ARG A 203 1.44 9.93 -1.17
N ASP A 204 0.13 10.08 -1.38
CA ASP A 204 -0.50 11.39 -1.52
C ASP A 204 -0.43 12.19 -0.20
N GLY A 205 -0.64 11.50 0.93
CA GLY A 205 -0.45 12.07 2.26
C GLY A 205 0.99 12.54 2.50
N PHE A 206 1.99 11.74 2.09
CA PHE A 206 3.41 12.12 2.17
C PHE A 206 3.70 13.37 1.33
N ARG A 207 3.30 13.36 0.04
CA ARG A 207 3.54 14.48 -0.90
C ARG A 207 2.91 15.79 -0.44
N GLN A 208 1.77 15.70 0.25
CA GLN A 208 1.02 16.86 0.72
C GLN A 208 1.28 17.19 2.19
N ASN A 209 2.23 16.51 2.82
CA ASN A 209 2.58 16.68 4.23
C ASN A 209 1.38 16.53 5.19
N ARG A 210 0.52 15.52 4.94
CA ARG A 210 -0.72 15.23 5.70
C ARG A 210 -0.62 13.97 6.57
N LEU A 211 0.55 13.34 6.64
CA LEU A 211 0.74 12.18 7.52
C LEU A 211 1.00 12.64 8.96
N ASP A 212 0.38 11.96 9.92
CA ASP A 212 0.63 12.21 11.35
C ASP A 212 1.90 11.47 11.77
N VAL A 213 3.04 12.15 11.68
CA VAL A 213 4.37 11.57 11.86
C VAL A 213 4.90 11.79 13.28
N LEU A 214 5.50 10.74 13.85
CA LEU A 214 6.30 10.81 15.08
C LEU A 214 7.71 11.33 14.81
N ALA A 215 8.30 10.86 13.72
CA ALA A 215 9.63 11.21 13.28
C ALA A 215 9.75 11.03 11.78
N THR A 216 10.66 11.78 11.18
CA THR A 216 11.02 11.66 9.78
C THR A 216 12.53 11.66 9.63
N TRP A 217 13.00 11.02 8.57
CA TRP A 217 14.36 11.15 8.07
C TRP A 217 14.30 11.32 6.55
N SER A 218 15.16 12.16 5.98
CA SER A 218 15.36 12.25 4.54
C SER A 218 16.84 12.35 4.18
N ALA A 219 17.20 11.83 3.00
CA ALA A 219 18.54 11.96 2.44
C ALA A 219 18.83 13.39 1.94
N LEU A 220 17.79 14.14 1.57
CA LEU A 220 17.85 15.55 1.21
C LEU A 220 17.03 16.35 2.25
N PRO A 221 17.64 17.30 2.98
CA PRO A 221 16.98 18.00 4.08
C PRO A 221 15.66 18.69 3.69
N ASP A 222 15.54 19.17 2.45
CA ASP A 222 14.39 19.97 1.98
C ASP A 222 13.22 19.13 1.42
N THR A 223 13.30 17.80 1.42
CA THR A 223 12.26 16.92 0.82
C THR A 223 11.47 16.07 1.83
N ALA A 224 11.79 16.15 3.12
CA ALA A 224 11.02 15.46 4.15
C ALA A 224 9.69 16.17 4.44
N PRO A 225 8.60 15.44 4.69
CA PRO A 225 7.42 16.00 5.33
C PRO A 225 7.81 16.58 6.70
N GLN A 226 7.39 17.81 6.98
CA GLN A 226 7.69 18.45 8.27
C GLN A 226 6.96 17.72 9.40
N VAL A 227 7.65 17.50 10.53
CA VAL A 227 7.04 16.92 11.73
C VAL A 227 5.89 17.81 12.20
N HIS A 228 4.66 17.37 11.96
CA HIS A 228 3.46 18.06 12.45
C HIS A 228 3.14 17.57 13.85
N THR A 229 3.53 18.32 14.87
CA THR A 229 2.91 18.19 16.20
C THR A 229 1.52 18.81 16.17
N MET A 230 0.55 18.15 15.54
CA MET A 230 -0.85 18.52 15.70
C MET A 230 -1.28 18.19 17.13
N PRO A 231 -1.96 19.11 17.87
CA PRO A 231 -2.57 18.76 19.14
C PRO A 231 -3.58 17.65 18.88
N ARG A 232 -3.40 16.52 19.58
CA ARG A 232 -4.25 15.32 19.47
C ARG A 232 -5.72 15.72 19.60
N GLN A 233 -6.47 15.77 18.51
CA GLN A 233 -7.91 15.66 18.60
C GLN A 233 -8.25 14.17 18.68
N PRO A 234 -9.06 13.75 19.65
CA PRO A 234 -9.46 12.36 19.75
C PRO A 234 -10.13 11.96 18.43
N VAL A 235 -9.67 10.86 17.85
CA VAL A 235 -10.32 10.23 16.69
C VAL A 235 -11.76 9.96 17.12
N ARG A 236 -12.70 10.81 16.67
CA ARG A 236 -14.12 10.53 16.84
C ARG A 236 -14.37 9.26 16.07
N ARG A 237 -14.73 8.18 16.78
CA ARG A 237 -15.42 7.04 16.16
C ARG A 237 -16.53 7.65 15.32
N VAL A 238 -16.46 7.48 14.01
CA VAL A 238 -17.62 7.69 13.15
C VAL A 238 -18.59 6.59 13.55
N THR A 239 -19.47 6.90 14.48
CA THR A 239 -20.65 6.08 14.73
C THR A 239 -21.51 6.23 13.49
N VAL A 240 -21.48 5.23 12.61
CA VAL A 240 -22.48 5.11 11.56
C VAL A 240 -23.81 4.98 12.29
N PRO A 241 -24.81 5.87 12.08
CA PRO A 241 -26.11 5.71 12.70
C PRO A 241 -26.67 4.35 12.29
N ALA A 242 -27.16 3.59 13.27
CA ALA A 242 -27.91 2.38 12.99
C ALA A 242 -29.09 2.78 12.08
N HIS A 243 -29.16 2.20 10.88
CA HIS A 243 -30.35 2.30 10.05
C HIS A 243 -31.49 1.65 10.84
N GLU A 244 -32.40 2.48 11.34
CA GLU A 244 -33.70 2.03 11.84
C GLU A 244 -34.47 1.42 10.67
N HIS A 245 -34.43 0.09 10.58
CA HIS A 245 -35.45 -0.66 9.89
C HIS A 245 -36.75 -0.53 10.67
N ARG A 246 -37.73 0.20 10.12
CA ARG A 246 -39.15 -0.03 10.41
C ARG A 246 -40.04 0.31 9.22
N GLU A 247 -40.62 -0.76 8.68
CA GLU A 247 -42.01 -0.89 8.19
C GLU A 247 -42.48 0.02 7.05
N ALA A 248 -42.44 -0.52 5.82
CA ALA A 248 -43.49 -0.33 4.80
C ALA A 248 -43.36 -1.39 3.70
N GLN A 249 -43.69 -2.64 4.03
CA GLN A 249 -44.05 -3.67 3.06
C GLN A 249 -45.48 -4.09 3.38
N GLU A 250 -46.45 -3.52 2.67
CA GLU A 250 -47.76 -4.09 2.34
C GLU A 250 -48.55 -3.00 1.61
N GLU A 251 -48.70 -3.15 0.28
CA GLU A 251 -49.71 -2.55 -0.63
C GLU A 251 -49.11 -2.27 -2.02
N ARG A 252 -48.79 -3.33 -2.77
CA ARG A 252 -48.69 -3.25 -4.25
C ARG A 252 -48.84 -4.61 -4.94
N TYR A 253 -49.82 -5.37 -4.47
CA TYR A 253 -50.43 -6.48 -5.21
C TYR A 253 -51.95 -6.33 -5.14
N ALA A 254 -52.49 -5.32 -5.84
CA ALA A 254 -53.90 -5.21 -6.23
C ALA A 254 -54.07 -4.03 -7.21
N ALA A 255 -53.90 -4.31 -8.50
CA ALA A 255 -54.57 -3.70 -9.66
C ALA A 255 -53.76 -4.01 -10.93
#